data_AF-A0A2H0A0C2-F1
#
_entry.id   AF-A0A2H0A0C2-F1
#
_cell.length_a   1.000
_cell.length_b   1.000
_cell.length_c   1.000
_cell.angle_alpha   90.00
_cell.angle_beta   90.00
_cell.angle_gamma   90.00
#
_symmetry.space_group_name_H-M   'P 1'
#
loop_
_entity.id
_entity.type
_entity.pdbx_description
1 polymer ?
#
loop_
_entity_poly.entity_id
_entity_poly.type
_entity_poly.pdbx_seq_one_letter_code
_entity_poly.pdbx_strand_id
1 'polypeptide(L)'
;MSPEEFERHIDFVVEATGGVDLVNITGGEPTRHPQLIELLERARRPEIGRITVNTNGLTIARDPFLAQELARVGAYVILSFDTLEPQISQQIHGLD
;
A
#
# COMPACT_ATOMS: atom_id res chain seq x y z
N MET A 1 -12.85 4.65 0.30
CA MET A 1 -13.31 4.17 -1.01
C MET A 1 -13.64 2.71 -0.82
N SER A 2 -14.81 2.26 -1.29
CA SER A 2 -15.12 0.84 -1.20
C SER A 2 -14.28 0.03 -2.19
N PRO A 3 -14.09 -1.28 -1.98
CA PRO A 3 -13.40 -2.14 -2.94
C PRO A 3 -14.03 -2.14 -4.33
N GLU A 4 -15.36 -2.02 -4.42
CA GLU A 4 -16.10 -1.95 -5.69
C GLU A 4 -15.86 -0.62 -6.42
N GLU A 5 -15.77 0.48 -5.68
CA GLU A 5 -15.41 1.77 -6.26
C GLU A 5 -13.97 1.77 -6.78
N PHE A 6 -13.05 1.18 -6.02
CA PHE A 6 -11.65 1.04 -6.42
C PHE A 6 -11.49 0.18 -7.67
N GLU A 7 -12.18 -0.96 -7.73
CA GLU A 7 -12.20 -1.83 -8.89
C GLU A 7 -12.65 -1.10 -10.16
N ARG A 8 -13.76 -0.34 -10.09
CA ARG A 8 -14.22 0.45 -11.24
C ARG A 8 -13.19 1.47 -11.72
N HIS A 9 -12.40 2.05 -10.82
CA HIS A 9 -11.32 2.96 -11.21
C HIS A 9 -10.16 2.24 -11.87
N ILE A 10 -9.78 1.06 -11.36
CA ILE A 10 -8.76 0.23 -11.98
C ILE A 10 -9.21 -0.25 -13.37
N ASP A 11 -10.45 -0.70 -13.52
CA ASP A 11 -11.04 -1.09 -14.80
C ASP A 11 -10.92 0.04 -15.82
N PHE A 12 -11.35 1.26 -15.44
CA PHE A 12 -11.26 2.43 -16.30
C PHE A 12 -9.81 2.73 -16.75
N VAL A 13 -8.85 2.65 -15.84
CA VAL A 13 -7.43 2.89 -16.17
C VAL A 13 -6.91 1.81 -17.12
N VAL A 14 -7.21 0.54 -16.86
CA VAL A 14 -6.79 -0.58 -17.71
C VAL A 14 -7.41 -0.48 -19.10
N GLU A 15 -8.71 -0.20 -19.21
CA GLU A 15 -9.40 -0.01 -20.49
C GLU A 15 -8.80 1.15 -21.29
N ALA A 16 -8.45 2.25 -20.63
CA ALA A 16 -7.91 3.44 -21.28
C ALA A 16 -6.44 3.29 -21.72
N THR A 17 -5.65 2.46 -21.04
CA THR A 17 -4.18 2.39 -21.21
C THR A 17 -3.69 1.06 -21.78
N GLY A 18 -4.50 0.01 -21.74
CA GLY A 18 -4.09 -1.37 -22.01
C GLY A 18 -3.30 -2.03 -20.87
N GLY A 19 -3.13 -1.33 -19.73
CA GLY A 19 -2.36 -1.79 -18.58
C GLY A 19 -1.37 -0.75 -18.07
N VAL A 20 -0.83 -0.97 -16.88
CA VAL A 20 0.15 -0.08 -16.23
C VAL A 20 1.27 -0.87 -15.58
N ASP A 21 2.47 -0.31 -15.58
CA ASP A 21 3.62 -0.96 -14.94
C ASP A 21 3.51 -0.99 -13.41
N LEU A 22 2.82 -0.01 -12.82
CA LEU A 22 2.77 0.21 -11.38
C LEU A 22 1.45 0.83 -10.93
N VAL A 23 0.85 0.25 -9.90
CA VAL A 23 -0.16 0.91 -9.05
C VAL A 23 0.44 1.18 -7.69
N ASN A 24 0.46 2.45 -7.28
CA ASN A 24 0.97 2.86 -5.98
C ASN A 24 -0.17 3.23 -5.04
N ILE A 25 -0.31 2.46 -3.95
CA ILE A 25 -1.30 2.71 -2.90
C ILE A 25 -0.68 3.62 -1.85
N THR A 26 -1.23 4.83 -1.78
CA THR A 26 -0.83 5.91 -0.87
C THR A 26 -2.05 6.39 -0.07
N GLY A 27 -1.94 7.53 0.62
CA GLY A 27 -3.05 8.16 1.34
C GLY A 27 -2.53 8.87 2.58
N GLY A 28 -3.22 8.67 3.71
CA GLY A 28 -2.64 8.88 5.04
C GLY A 28 -1.68 7.72 5.37
N GLU A 29 -2.10 6.81 6.24
CA GLU A 29 -1.38 5.54 6.46
C GLU A 29 -2.21 4.37 5.89
N PRO A 30 -1.87 3.84 4.69
CA PRO A 30 -2.67 2.81 4.01
C PRO A 30 -2.88 1.54 4.83
N THR A 31 -1.90 1.16 5.66
CA THR A 31 -1.99 -0.03 6.53
C THR A 31 -3.08 0.07 7.60
N ARG A 32 -3.64 1.26 7.82
CA ARG A 32 -4.78 1.47 8.72
C ARG A 32 -6.13 1.36 8.01
N HIS A 33 -6.16 1.18 6.69
CA HIS A 33 -7.41 0.99 5.96
C HIS A 33 -7.96 -0.42 6.22
N PRO A 34 -9.20 -0.57 6.73
CA PRO A 34 -9.72 -1.87 7.18
C PRO A 34 -9.86 -2.90 6.05
N GLN A 35 -9.95 -2.43 4.80
CA GLN A 35 -10.10 -3.26 3.61
C GLN A 35 -8.84 -3.25 2.73
N LEU A 36 -7.67 -2.87 3.26
CA LEU A 36 -6.44 -2.76 2.45
C LEU A 36 -6.17 -4.03 1.64
N ILE A 37 -6.23 -5.20 2.28
CA ILE A 37 -5.91 -6.47 1.62
C ILE A 37 -6.84 -6.75 0.45
N GLU A 38 -8.15 -6.51 0.62
CA GLU A 38 -9.13 -6.68 -0.45
C GLU A 38 -8.86 -5.73 -1.64
N LEU A 39 -8.45 -4.48 -1.37
CA LEU A 39 -8.05 -3.54 -2.42
C LEU A 39 -6.82 -4.03 -3.19
N LEU A 40 -5.81 -4.56 -2.48
CA LEU A 40 -4.60 -5.10 -3.10
C LEU A 40 -4.89 -6.35 -3.94
N GLU A 41 -5.80 -7.21 -3.48
CA GLU A 41 -6.26 -8.38 -4.24
C GLU A 41 -6.94 -7.96 -5.54
N ARG A 42 -7.81 -6.94 -5.51
CA ARG A 42 -8.48 -6.42 -6.71
C ARG A 42 -7.51 -5.73 -7.67
N ALA A 43 -6.45 -5.11 -7.16
CA ALA A 43 -5.38 -4.54 -7.98
C ALA A 43 -4.46 -5.61 -8.60
N ARG A 44 -4.49 -6.86 -8.11
CA ARG A 44 -3.63 -7.94 -8.59
C ARG A 44 -4.15 -8.53 -9.88
N ARG A 45 -3.74 -7.93 -11.00
CA ARG A 45 -4.23 -8.25 -12.34
C ARG A 45 -3.07 -8.42 -13.33
N PRO A 46 -3.23 -9.20 -14.41
CA PRO A 46 -2.17 -9.39 -15.41
C PRO A 46 -1.79 -8.10 -16.14
N GLU A 47 -2.67 -7.10 -16.19
CA GLU A 47 -2.43 -5.78 -16.79
C GLU A 47 -1.66 -4.83 -15.87
N ILE A 48 -1.41 -5.21 -14.62
CA ILE A 48 -0.69 -4.41 -13.62
C ILE A 48 0.63 -5.10 -13.28
N GLY A 49 1.75 -4.44 -13.61
CA GLY A 49 3.08 -5.00 -13.41
C GLY A 49 3.44 -5.18 -11.93
N ARG A 50 3.33 -4.12 -11.12
CA ARG A 50 3.65 -4.12 -9.70
C ARG A 50 2.62 -3.34 -8.89
N ILE A 51 2.45 -3.73 -7.63
CA ILE A 51 1.66 -2.99 -6.65
C ILE A 51 2.58 -2.58 -5.51
N THR A 52 2.63 -1.28 -5.22
CA THR A 52 3.39 -0.75 -4.07
C THR A 52 2.46 -0.20 -3.01
N VAL A 53 2.88 -0.31 -1.74
CA VAL A 53 2.19 0.30 -0.59
C VAL A 53 3.19 1.20 0.12
N ASN A 54 2.92 2.51 0.12
CA ASN A 54 3.73 3.47 0.88
C ASN A 54 3.23 3.54 2.32
N THR A 55 4.10 3.32 3.30
CA THR A 55 3.71 3.19 4.72
C THR A 55 4.83 3.66 5.63
N ASN A 56 4.48 4.17 6.81
CA ASN A 56 5.43 4.39 7.91
C ASN A 56 5.88 3.09 8.60
N GLY A 57 5.27 1.94 8.26
CA GLY A 57 5.66 0.61 8.74
C GLY A 57 5.25 0.27 10.17
N LEU A 58 4.64 1.18 10.91
CA LEU A 58 4.33 0.98 12.33
C LEU A 58 3.29 -0.11 12.58
N THR A 59 2.26 -0.19 11.73
CA THR A 59 1.26 -1.28 11.82
C THR A 59 1.91 -2.61 11.50
N ILE A 60 2.76 -2.68 10.47
CA ILE A 60 3.47 -3.90 10.06
C ILE A 60 4.39 -4.39 11.19
N ALA A 61 5.11 -3.47 11.85
CA ALA A 61 5.98 -3.81 12.97
C ALA A 61 5.24 -4.39 14.18
N ARG A 62 3.97 -4.00 14.37
CA ARG A 62 3.12 -4.45 15.50
C ARG A 62 2.26 -5.66 15.15
N ASP A 63 2.00 -5.89 13.87
CA ASP A 63 1.15 -6.97 13.37
C ASP A 63 1.88 -7.79 12.28
N PRO A 64 2.53 -8.90 12.66
CA PRO A 64 3.17 -9.81 11.72
C PRO A 64 2.18 -10.45 10.72
N PHE A 65 0.89 -10.54 11.04
CA PHE A 65 -0.11 -11.08 10.12
C PHE A 65 -0.30 -10.17 8.91
N LEU A 66 -0.33 -8.85 9.12
CA LEU A 66 -0.36 -7.89 8.02
C LEU A 66 0.85 -8.05 7.08
N ALA A 67 2.05 -8.27 7.63
CA ALA A 67 3.25 -8.52 6.82
C ALA A 67 3.09 -9.76 5.93
N GLN A 68 2.51 -10.84 6.47
CA GLN A 68 2.23 -12.07 5.72
C GLN A 68 1.19 -11.85 4.62
N GLU A 69 0.12 -11.09 4.91
CA GLU A 69 -0.91 -10.79 3.92
C GLU A 69 -0.37 -9.90 2.79
N LEU A 70 0.45 -8.89 3.10
CA LEU A 70 1.12 -8.07 2.09
C LEU A 70 2.04 -8.91 1.19
N ALA A 71 2.78 -9.86 1.77
CA ALA A 71 3.59 -10.80 1.01
C ALA A 71 2.74 -11.75 0.16
N ARG A 72 1.62 -12.25 0.70
CA ARG A 72 0.68 -13.15 0.00
C ARG A 72 0.10 -12.50 -1.26
N VAL A 73 -0.27 -11.22 -1.17
CA VAL A 73 -0.79 -10.47 -2.33
C VAL A 73 0.31 -9.97 -3.27
N GLY A 74 1.59 -10.16 -2.91
CA GLY A 74 2.73 -9.77 -3.73
C GLY A 74 2.99 -8.25 -3.76
N ALA A 75 2.56 -7.54 -2.72
CA ALA A 75 2.75 -6.09 -2.62
C ALA A 75 4.19 -5.74 -2.22
N TYR A 76 4.71 -4.69 -2.82
CA TYR A 76 6.03 -4.12 -2.49
C TYR A 76 5.84 -3.01 -1.48
N VAL A 77 6.41 -3.19 -0.28
CA VAL A 77 6.35 -2.17 0.77
C VAL A 77 7.42 -1.12 0.51
N ILE A 78 6.99 0.14 0.40
CA ILE A 78 7.87 1.31 0.36
C ILE A 78 7.81 1.95 1.75
N LEU A 79 8.86 1.73 2.54
CA LEU A 79 8.96 2.23 3.90
C LEU A 79 9.39 3.69 3.89
N SER A 80 8.56 4.56 4.46
CA SER A 80 8.92 5.95 4.74
C SER A 80 9.78 5.98 6.00
N PHE A 81 11.09 6.11 5.81
CA PHE A 81 12.10 6.05 6.86
C PHE A 81 13.18 7.12 6.62
N ASP A 82 13.18 8.16 7.45
CA ASP A 82 14.05 9.33 7.27
C ASP A 82 15.33 9.29 8.12
N THR A 83 15.33 8.60 9.27
CA THR A 83 16.44 8.62 10.21
C THR A 83 16.46 7.42 11.15
N LEU A 84 17.66 7.05 11.61
CA LEU A 84 17.88 6.06 12.68
C LEU A 84 17.86 6.69 14.08
N GLU A 85 17.82 8.02 14.18
CA GLU A 85 17.86 8.73 15.46
C GLU A 85 16.44 9.00 15.99
N PRO A 86 16.03 8.40 17.12
CA PRO A 86 14.66 8.53 17.64
C PRO A 86 14.22 9.97 17.87
N GLN A 87 15.13 10.82 18.35
CA GLN A 87 14.85 12.24 18.60
C GLN A 87 14.56 13.00 17.31
N ILE A 88 15.25 12.66 16.22
CA ILE A 88 15.02 13.26 14.90
C ILE A 88 13.73 12.70 14.30
N SER A 89 13.46 11.40 14.44
CA SER A 89 12.20 10.77 14.00
C SER A 89 11.00 11.44 14.66
N GLN A 90 11.06 11.63 15.98
CA GLN A 90 10.02 12.32 16.73
C GLN A 90 9.83 13.79 16.31
N GLN A 91 10.89 14.48 15.88
CA GLN A 91 10.77 15.85 15.34
C GLN A 91 10.12 15.90 13.95
N ILE A 92 10.43 14.94 13.07
CA ILE A 92 9.92 14.90 11.70
C ILE A 92 8.50 14.33 11.66
N HIS A 93 8.24 13.24 12.37
CA HIS A 93 7.02 12.45 12.28
C HIS A 93 6.10 12.60 13.50
N GLY A 94 6.58 13.18 14.60
CA GLY A 94 5.83 13.32 15.86
C GLY A 94 5.83 12.06 16.74
N LEU A 95 6.48 10.99 16.29
CA LEU A 95 6.61 9.72 16.99
C LEU A 95 7.88 8.98 16.54
N ASP A 96 8.29 8.01 17.35
CA ASP A 96 9.34 7.03 17.04
C ASP A 96 8.71 5.71 16.58
#